data_AF-A0A9D7CVQ6-F1
#
_entry.id   AF-A0A9D7CVQ6-F1
#
_cell.length_a   1.000
_cell.length_b   1.000
_cell.length_c   1.000
_cell.angle_alpha   90.00
_cell.angle_beta   90.00
_cell.angle_gamma   90.00
#
_symmetry.space_group_name_H-M   'P 1'
#
loop_
_entity.id
_entity.type
_entity.pdbx_description
1 polymer ?
#
loop_
_entity_poly.entity_id
_entity_poly.type
_entity_poly.pdbx_seq_one_letter_code
_entity_poly.pdbx_strand_id
1 'polypeptide(L)'
;MAACSAPANAPPLTEQPGVTPTPAPTTPVVAPTQTTDPTLPPLTGDAGVAPTGACAPAAAVTATPKAWKAPLGIRRNVCTPTDAANIVSCFMNKQNCTVPVSAACHQCAVSAETSAYAAALIINATGQVSELNVEGCVAGLTNDLTATGCGPKLAARFECAEQACTTCQDPAQRNSCLQAADTSACAAQNQAAACATPVLDQCIQGATQVDVAFNLVKVFCGP
;
A
#
# COMPACT_ATOMS: atom_id res chain seq x y z
N MET A 1 -22.46 20.09 -3.52
CA MET A 1 -21.48 19.25 -2.82
C MET A 1 -20.27 20.12 -2.54
N ALA A 2 -19.99 20.41 -1.27
CA ALA A 2 -18.78 21.15 -0.93
C ALA A 2 -17.59 20.19 -1.05
N ALA A 3 -16.78 20.34 -2.10
CA ALA A 3 -15.50 19.66 -2.13
C ALA A 3 -14.70 20.09 -0.90
N CYS A 4 -14.08 19.14 -0.17
CA CYS A 4 -13.02 19.43 0.80
C CYS A 4 -11.95 20.22 0.03
N SER A 5 -12.10 21.54 0.00
CA SER A 5 -11.26 22.41 -0.80
C SER A 5 -9.97 22.53 -0.02
N ALA A 6 -8.88 22.02 -0.58
CA ALA A 6 -7.56 22.25 -0.03
C ALA A 6 -7.41 23.76 0.22
N PRO A 7 -6.86 24.19 1.38
CA PRO A 7 -6.66 25.61 1.64
C PRO A 7 -5.85 26.22 0.49
N ALA A 8 -6.43 27.21 -0.20
CA ALA A 8 -5.96 27.71 -1.49
C ALA A 8 -4.58 28.40 -1.47
N ASN A 9 -3.90 28.45 -0.33
CA ASN A 9 -2.62 29.15 -0.15
C ASN A 9 -1.78 28.50 0.97
N ALA A 10 -1.51 27.21 0.87
CA ALA A 10 -0.45 26.63 1.70
C ALA A 10 0.91 26.98 1.07
N PRO A 11 1.83 27.63 1.80
CA PRO A 11 3.17 27.90 1.28
C PRO A 11 3.87 26.58 0.89
N PRO A 12 4.73 26.58 -0.14
CA PRO A 12 5.51 25.40 -0.48
C PRO A 12 6.30 24.94 0.74
N LEU A 13 6.22 23.65 1.07
CA LEU A 13 7.02 23.06 2.11
C LEU A 13 8.49 23.19 1.70
N THR A 14 9.20 24.15 2.31
CA THR A 14 10.66 24.20 2.26
C THR A 14 11.19 22.90 2.84
N GLU A 15 11.97 22.16 2.04
CA GLU A 15 12.73 20.99 2.47
C GLU A 15 13.40 21.29 3.82
N GLN A 16 13.09 20.50 4.86
CA GLN A 16 13.89 20.55 6.07
C GLN A 16 15.32 20.11 5.71
N PRO A 17 16.36 20.87 6.09
CA PRO A 17 17.75 20.49 5.82
C PRO A 17 18.01 19.08 6.36
N GLY A 18 18.53 18.24 5.46
CA GLY A 18 18.59 16.80 5.59
C GLY A 18 19.22 16.34 6.91
N VAL A 19 18.46 15.52 7.64
CA VAL A 19 19.03 14.66 8.67
C VAL A 19 19.77 13.56 7.90
N THR A 20 21.10 13.64 7.85
CA THR A 20 21.92 12.59 7.25
C THR A 20 21.61 11.27 7.99
N PRO A 21 21.11 10.23 7.31
CA PRO A 21 20.81 8.98 7.98
C PRO A 21 22.11 8.38 8.51
N THR A 22 22.19 8.19 9.83
CA THR A 22 23.24 7.39 10.45
C THR A 22 23.16 5.98 9.82
N PRO A 23 24.25 5.45 9.25
CA PRO A 23 24.25 4.12 8.68
C PRO A 23 23.86 3.11 9.75
N ALA A 24 22.82 2.32 9.47
CA ALA A 24 22.42 1.23 10.34
C ALA A 24 23.58 0.23 10.46
N PRO A 25 23.85 -0.34 11.65
CA PRO A 25 24.85 -1.38 11.81
C PRO A 25 24.47 -2.58 10.95
N THR A 26 25.31 -2.88 9.95
CA THR A 26 25.23 -4.09 9.13
C THR A 26 25.63 -5.29 9.98
N THR A 27 24.67 -5.91 10.65
CA THR A 27 24.82 -7.26 11.18
C THR A 27 24.71 -8.23 9.99
N PRO A 28 25.67 -9.12 9.76
CA PRO A 28 25.55 -10.14 8.72
C PRO A 28 24.38 -11.07 9.06
N VAL A 29 23.32 -11.02 8.24
CA VAL A 29 22.23 -12.01 8.28
C VAL A 29 22.79 -13.30 7.71
N VAL A 30 23.09 -14.26 8.58
CA VAL A 30 23.36 -15.64 8.18
C VAL A 30 22.06 -16.20 7.62
N ALA A 31 22.05 -16.49 6.32
CA ALA A 31 20.91 -17.15 5.68
C ALA A 31 20.66 -18.50 6.37
N PRO A 32 19.41 -18.82 6.76
CA PRO A 32 19.09 -20.13 7.28
C PRO A 32 19.37 -21.16 6.18
N THR A 33 20.30 -22.08 6.45
CA THR A 33 20.55 -23.25 5.64
C THR A 33 19.25 -24.06 5.62
N GLN A 34 18.59 -24.10 4.47
CA GLN A 34 17.45 -24.99 4.26
C GLN A 34 17.99 -26.43 4.25
N THR A 35 17.78 -27.13 5.35
CA THR A 35 18.00 -28.58 5.42
C THR A 35 16.94 -29.23 4.55
N THR A 36 17.32 -29.63 3.33
CA THR A 36 16.49 -30.51 2.50
C THR A 36 16.47 -31.88 3.15
N ASP A 37 15.41 -32.18 3.92
CA ASP A 37 15.12 -33.55 4.36
C ASP A 37 14.69 -34.37 3.13
N PRO A 38 15.47 -35.37 2.71
CA PRO A 38 15.21 -36.12 1.47
C PRO A 38 14.16 -37.24 1.64
N THR A 39 13.34 -37.23 2.70
CA THR A 39 12.52 -38.40 3.08
C THR A 39 11.03 -38.14 3.22
N LEU A 40 10.47 -37.21 2.44
CA LEU A 40 9.02 -37.11 2.27
C LEU A 40 8.61 -37.66 0.89
N PRO A 41 7.70 -38.65 0.81
CA PRO A 41 7.14 -39.08 -0.47
C PRO A 41 6.49 -37.88 -1.17
N PRO A 42 6.51 -37.82 -2.51
CA PRO A 42 5.89 -36.73 -3.24
C PRO A 42 4.41 -36.67 -2.84
N LEU A 43 4.02 -35.57 -2.21
CA LEU A 43 2.61 -35.21 -2.09
C LEU A 43 2.11 -35.09 -3.52
N THR A 44 1.42 -36.14 -3.96
CA THR A 44 0.60 -36.11 -5.16
C THR A 44 -0.48 -35.12 -4.82
N GLY A 45 -0.22 -33.85 -5.14
CA GLY A 45 -1.18 -32.79 -4.95
C GLY A 45 -2.40 -33.19 -5.74
N ASP A 46 -3.48 -33.52 -5.02
CA ASP A 46 -4.81 -33.45 -5.59
C ASP A 46 -4.87 -32.09 -6.26
N ALA A 47 -4.89 -32.10 -7.59
CA ALA A 47 -5.28 -30.96 -8.39
C ALA A 47 -6.73 -30.71 -8.02
N GLY A 48 -6.92 -30.04 -6.88
CA GLY A 48 -8.21 -29.70 -6.32
C GLY A 48 -8.97 -29.06 -7.47
N VAL A 49 -10.00 -29.78 -7.93
CA VAL A 49 -10.83 -29.36 -9.05
C VAL A 49 -11.26 -27.95 -8.68
N ALA A 50 -10.76 -26.96 -9.43
CA ALA A 50 -11.08 -25.57 -9.18
C ALA A 50 -12.62 -25.48 -9.09
N PRO A 51 -13.17 -24.90 -8.02
CA PRO A 51 -14.62 -24.85 -7.84
C PRO A 51 -15.25 -24.37 -9.14
N THR A 52 -16.10 -25.22 -9.72
CA THR A 52 -16.70 -25.02 -11.03
C THR A 52 -17.50 -23.71 -10.99
N GLY A 53 -16.91 -22.63 -11.49
CA GLY A 53 -17.48 -21.27 -11.41
C GLY A 53 -16.56 -20.18 -10.83
N ALA A 54 -15.35 -20.51 -10.35
CA ALA A 54 -14.38 -19.49 -9.96
C ALA A 54 -13.73 -18.83 -11.20
N CYS A 55 -13.69 -17.50 -11.20
CA CYS A 55 -12.93 -16.74 -12.19
C CYS A 55 -11.43 -17.01 -12.00
N ALA A 56 -10.77 -17.52 -13.05
CA ALA A 56 -9.34 -17.83 -13.02
C ALA A 56 -8.50 -16.60 -13.42
N PRO A 57 -7.30 -16.43 -12.86
CA PRO A 57 -6.39 -15.37 -13.28
C PRO A 57 -5.93 -15.56 -14.72
N ALA A 58 -5.78 -14.46 -15.46
CA ALA A 58 -5.20 -14.48 -16.79
C ALA A 58 -3.72 -14.92 -16.75
N ALA A 59 -3.31 -15.77 -17.69
CA ALA A 59 -2.01 -16.46 -17.68
C ALA A 59 -0.78 -15.55 -17.91
N ALA A 60 -0.96 -14.34 -18.41
CA ALA A 60 0.12 -13.40 -18.65
C ALA A 60 -0.34 -11.97 -18.42
N VAL A 61 0.29 -11.31 -17.44
CA VAL A 61 0.12 -9.89 -17.19
C VAL A 61 1.26 -9.16 -17.90
N THR A 62 0.98 -8.64 -19.10
CA THR A 62 1.98 -7.93 -19.92
C THR A 62 1.98 -6.42 -19.70
N ALA A 63 1.10 -5.90 -18.84
CA ALA A 63 1.03 -4.47 -18.67
C ALA A 63 2.29 -3.96 -17.96
N THR A 64 2.74 -2.79 -18.43
CA THR A 64 3.86 -2.10 -17.81
C THR A 64 3.44 -1.67 -16.41
N PRO A 65 4.20 -2.02 -15.37
CA PRO A 65 3.89 -1.59 -14.02
C PRO A 65 3.72 -0.08 -13.94
N LYS A 66 2.73 0.39 -13.18
CA LYS A 66 2.54 1.79 -12.81
C LYS A 66 3.86 2.29 -12.22
N ALA A 67 4.26 3.49 -12.68
CA ALA A 67 5.46 4.11 -12.17
C ALA A 67 5.35 4.28 -10.63
N TRP A 68 6.29 3.69 -9.90
CA TRP A 68 6.38 3.79 -8.45
C TRP A 68 6.45 5.26 -8.02
N LYS A 69 5.60 5.64 -7.06
CA LYS A 69 5.61 6.95 -6.42
C LYS A 69 6.05 6.80 -4.99
N ALA A 70 7.30 7.17 -4.71
CA ALA A 70 7.80 7.17 -3.35
C ALA A 70 6.95 8.11 -2.47
N PRO A 71 6.66 7.72 -1.22
CA PRO A 71 6.09 8.66 -0.26
C PRO A 71 7.13 9.72 0.14
N LEU A 72 6.68 10.83 0.72
CA LEU A 72 7.56 11.88 1.25
C LEU A 72 8.32 11.48 2.54
N GLY A 73 8.40 10.18 2.83
CA GLY A 73 8.83 9.63 4.12
C GLY A 73 7.75 9.72 5.21
N ILE A 74 8.00 9.03 6.33
CA ILE A 74 7.14 9.11 7.53
C ILE A 74 7.45 10.42 8.26
N ARG A 75 6.43 11.26 8.43
CA ARG A 75 6.50 12.55 9.13
C ARG A 75 5.68 12.49 10.41
N ARG A 76 6.31 12.13 11.52
CA ARG A 76 5.62 12.02 12.80
C ARG A 76 5.15 13.39 13.32
N ASN A 77 4.07 13.38 14.10
CA ASN A 77 3.50 14.53 14.79
C ASN A 77 3.03 15.68 13.87
N VAL A 78 2.73 15.41 12.60
CA VAL A 78 2.17 16.41 11.68
C VAL A 78 0.65 16.51 11.84
N CYS A 79 -0.01 15.37 12.04
CA CYS A 79 -1.43 15.25 12.33
C CYS A 79 -1.64 14.93 13.80
N THR A 80 -2.60 15.63 14.44
CA THR A 80 -3.17 15.13 15.69
C THR A 80 -4.09 13.92 15.41
N PRO A 81 -4.40 13.08 16.41
CA PRO A 81 -5.39 12.01 16.25
C PRO A 81 -6.75 12.53 15.74
N THR A 82 -7.15 13.72 16.20
CA THR A 82 -8.39 14.38 15.76
C THR A 82 -8.32 14.82 14.29
N ASP A 83 -7.20 15.41 13.85
CA ASP A 83 -7.03 15.78 12.44
C ASP A 83 -7.08 14.55 11.53
N ALA A 84 -6.38 13.47 11.91
CA ALA A 84 -6.37 12.22 11.17
C ALA A 84 -7.80 11.65 11.03
N ALA A 85 -8.57 11.63 12.12
CA ALA A 85 -9.96 11.17 12.10
C ALA A 85 -10.84 12.05 11.19
N ASN A 86 -10.67 13.37 11.24
CA ASN A 86 -11.43 14.31 10.39
C ASN A 86 -11.10 14.15 8.91
N ILE A 87 -9.82 13.96 8.55
CA ILE A 87 -9.40 13.70 7.16
C ILE A 87 -10.05 12.42 6.64
N VAL A 88 -9.92 11.32 7.39
CA VAL A 88 -10.47 10.01 6.98
C VAL A 88 -11.99 10.09 6.87
N SER A 89 -12.66 10.74 7.84
CA SER A 89 -14.10 10.96 7.81
C SER A 89 -14.54 11.77 6.58
N CYS A 90 -13.80 12.84 6.20
CA CYS A 90 -14.06 13.60 4.98
C CYS A 90 -13.93 12.72 3.74
N PHE A 91 -12.79 12.06 3.58
CA PHE A 91 -12.45 11.44 2.30
C PHE A 91 -13.14 10.09 2.08
N MET A 92 -13.27 9.27 3.13
CA MET A 92 -13.88 7.94 3.07
C MET A 92 -15.41 7.99 3.22
N ASN A 93 -15.93 8.82 4.13
CA ASN A 93 -17.36 8.83 4.48
C ASN A 93 -18.12 10.08 4.02
N LYS A 94 -17.42 11.07 3.42
CA LYS A 94 -17.99 12.38 3.06
C LYS A 94 -18.61 13.12 4.25
N GLN A 95 -18.05 12.92 5.44
CA GLN A 95 -18.49 13.51 6.70
C GLN A 95 -17.42 14.45 7.26
N ASN A 96 -17.79 15.43 8.09
CA ASN A 96 -16.83 16.35 8.74
C ASN A 96 -15.91 17.13 7.77
N CYS A 97 -16.31 17.26 6.51
CA CYS A 97 -15.56 17.96 5.46
C CYS A 97 -15.33 19.45 5.72
N THR A 98 -16.10 20.04 6.65
CA THR A 98 -16.01 21.45 7.03
C THR A 98 -15.20 21.66 8.30
N VAL A 99 -14.78 20.60 8.98
CA VAL A 99 -13.95 20.70 10.19
C VAL A 99 -12.54 21.06 9.74
N PRO A 100 -11.97 22.17 10.25
CA PRO A 100 -10.64 22.59 9.85
C PRO A 100 -9.61 21.55 10.33
N VAL A 101 -8.67 21.22 9.44
CA VAL A 101 -7.47 20.44 9.73
C VAL A 101 -6.25 21.27 9.36
N SER A 102 -5.12 21.05 10.01
CA SER A 102 -3.91 21.80 9.68
C SER A 102 -3.48 21.54 8.22
N ALA A 103 -2.99 22.57 7.54
CA ALA A 103 -2.53 22.44 6.16
C ALA A 103 -1.40 21.40 6.03
N ALA A 104 -0.51 21.34 7.04
CA ALA A 104 0.57 20.36 7.09
C ALA A 104 0.04 18.93 7.21
N CYS A 105 -0.97 18.68 8.05
CA CYS A 105 -1.61 17.38 8.16
C CYS A 105 -2.29 16.97 6.86
N HIS A 106 -3.03 17.88 6.23
CA HIS A 106 -3.66 17.61 4.94
C HIS A 106 -2.63 17.23 3.86
N GLN A 107 -1.54 17.99 3.72
CA GLN A 107 -0.49 17.72 2.74
C GLN A 107 0.26 16.40 2.98
N CYS A 108 0.39 16.00 4.25
CA CYS A 108 0.99 14.73 4.62
C CYS A 108 0.05 13.55 4.33
N ALA A 109 -1.23 13.69 4.66
CA ALA A 109 -2.19 12.59 4.62
C ALA A 109 -2.79 12.36 3.23
N VAL A 110 -2.88 13.40 2.39
CA VAL A 110 -3.62 13.35 1.12
C VAL A 110 -2.76 13.84 -0.05
N SER A 111 -2.80 13.11 -1.16
CA SER A 111 -2.16 13.49 -2.42
C SER A 111 -3.07 13.18 -3.61
N ALA A 112 -2.99 13.95 -4.68
CA ALA A 112 -3.67 13.64 -5.93
C ALA A 112 -2.96 12.49 -6.67
N GLU A 113 -3.70 11.75 -7.51
CA GLU A 113 -3.14 10.74 -8.41
C GLU A 113 -2.04 11.28 -9.33
N THR A 114 -2.05 12.58 -9.65
CA THR A 114 -1.05 13.25 -10.49
C THR A 114 0.16 13.75 -9.70
N SER A 115 0.16 13.66 -8.37
CA SER A 115 1.26 14.10 -7.52
C SER A 115 2.56 13.34 -7.84
N ALA A 116 3.70 13.99 -7.64
CA ALA A 116 5.03 13.38 -7.76
C ALA A 116 5.33 12.39 -6.61
N TYR A 117 4.56 12.44 -5.53
CA TYR A 117 4.66 11.58 -4.36
C TYR A 117 3.29 10.98 -4.02
N ALA A 118 3.29 9.87 -3.29
CA ALA A 118 2.08 9.25 -2.76
C ALA A 118 1.95 9.50 -1.24
N ALA A 119 0.88 10.15 -0.81
CA ALA A 119 0.50 10.28 0.59
C ALA A 119 -0.21 9.02 1.09
N ALA A 120 -0.69 9.00 2.34
CA ALA A 120 -1.46 7.88 2.88
C ALA A 120 -2.74 7.61 2.08
N LEU A 121 -3.45 8.67 1.70
CA LEU A 121 -4.66 8.64 0.87
C LEU A 121 -4.36 9.26 -0.49
N ILE A 122 -4.60 8.52 -1.57
CA ILE A 122 -4.48 9.01 -2.94
C ILE A 122 -5.88 9.29 -3.47
N ILE A 123 -6.10 10.53 -3.93
CA ILE A 123 -7.38 10.98 -4.45
C ILE A 123 -7.35 11.16 -5.97
N ASN A 124 -8.41 10.74 -6.63
CA ASN A 124 -8.61 10.96 -8.06
C ASN A 124 -9.02 12.42 -8.35
N ALA A 125 -9.19 12.73 -9.64
CA ALA A 125 -9.58 14.06 -10.10
C ALA A 125 -10.95 14.55 -9.57
N THR A 126 -11.81 13.66 -9.09
CA THR A 126 -13.12 14.02 -8.48
C THR A 126 -13.05 14.20 -6.96
N GLY A 127 -11.87 14.05 -6.36
CA GLY A 127 -11.67 14.16 -4.91
C GLY A 127 -12.16 12.94 -4.13
N GLN A 128 -12.29 11.78 -4.77
CA GLN A 128 -12.56 10.50 -4.11
C GLN A 128 -11.26 9.74 -3.88
N VAL A 129 -11.16 9.01 -2.78
CA VAL A 129 -10.03 8.11 -2.54
C VAL A 129 -10.06 7.01 -3.59
N SER A 130 -9.04 6.97 -4.43
CA SER A 130 -8.87 5.90 -5.40
C SER A 130 -7.97 4.79 -4.87
N GLU A 131 -7.03 5.13 -3.99
CA GLU A 131 -6.02 4.19 -3.49
C GLU A 131 -5.59 4.55 -2.06
N LEU A 132 -5.36 3.51 -1.25
CA LEU A 132 -4.73 3.61 0.06
C LEU A 132 -3.28 3.14 -0.09
N ASN A 133 -2.31 4.00 0.24
CA ASN A 133 -0.89 3.76 -0.06
C ASN A 133 -0.24 2.82 0.96
N VAL A 134 -0.66 1.55 0.96
CA VAL A 134 -0.12 0.48 1.82
C VAL A 134 1.36 0.23 1.51
N GLU A 135 1.74 0.34 0.25
CA GLU A 135 3.08 0.15 -0.27
C GLU A 135 4.04 1.23 0.22
N GLY A 136 3.59 2.48 0.26
CA GLY A 136 4.31 3.59 0.88
C GLY A 136 4.46 3.40 2.39
N CYS A 137 3.45 2.85 3.08
CA CYS A 137 3.58 2.49 4.49
C CYS A 137 4.69 1.44 4.70
N VAL A 138 4.70 0.37 3.88
CA VAL A 138 5.75 -0.64 3.93
C VAL A 138 7.12 -0.02 3.67
N ALA A 139 7.26 0.78 2.62
CA ALA A 139 8.53 1.47 2.31
C ALA A 139 9.01 2.35 3.49
N GLY A 140 8.08 3.06 4.13
CA GLY A 140 8.35 3.89 5.30
C GLY A 140 8.79 3.07 6.52
N LEU A 141 8.10 1.98 6.83
CA LEU A 141 8.41 1.11 7.98
C LEU A 141 9.69 0.30 7.77
N THR A 142 10.04 -0.06 6.54
CA THR A 142 11.33 -0.70 6.21
C THR A 142 12.45 0.31 6.02
N ASN A 143 12.17 1.61 6.10
CA ASN A 143 13.12 2.71 5.84
C ASN A 143 13.85 2.56 4.48
N ASP A 144 13.13 2.11 3.45
CA ASP A 144 13.65 1.93 2.10
C ASP A 144 12.63 2.45 1.08
N LEU A 145 12.79 3.73 0.73
CA LEU A 145 11.94 4.44 -0.23
C LEU A 145 12.43 4.30 -1.68
N THR A 146 13.48 3.52 -1.92
CA THR A 146 14.07 3.37 -3.25
C THR A 146 13.14 2.59 -4.18
N ALA A 147 13.35 2.72 -5.50
CA ALA A 147 12.60 1.96 -6.50
C ALA A 147 12.83 0.43 -6.42
N THR A 148 13.82 -0.03 -5.67
CA THR A 148 14.16 -1.45 -5.46
C THR A 148 13.75 -1.99 -4.09
N GLY A 149 13.18 -1.12 -3.23
CA GLY A 149 12.76 -1.47 -1.87
C GLY A 149 11.51 -2.33 -1.80
N CYS A 150 11.03 -2.57 -0.58
CA CYS A 150 9.87 -3.44 -0.35
C CYS A 150 8.54 -2.85 -0.81
N GLY A 151 8.37 -1.53 -0.70
CA GLY A 151 7.16 -0.85 -1.21
C GLY A 151 6.91 -1.08 -2.70
N PRO A 152 7.85 -0.73 -3.60
CA PRO A 152 7.67 -0.96 -5.03
C PRO A 152 7.46 -2.44 -5.42
N LYS A 153 8.12 -3.38 -4.71
CA LYS A 153 7.90 -4.81 -4.94
C LYS A 153 6.49 -5.25 -4.56
N LEU A 154 5.96 -4.72 -3.45
CA LEU A 154 4.58 -4.93 -3.05
C LEU A 154 3.59 -4.31 -4.04
N ALA A 155 3.88 -3.10 -4.55
CA ALA A 155 3.07 -2.43 -5.57
C ALA A 155 2.99 -3.29 -6.85
N ALA A 156 4.14 -3.79 -7.32
CA ALA A 156 4.20 -4.66 -8.50
C ALA A 156 3.42 -5.96 -8.30
N ARG A 157 3.39 -6.53 -7.08
CA ARG A 157 2.55 -7.69 -6.76
C ARG A 157 1.07 -7.34 -6.88
N PHE A 158 0.60 -6.27 -6.23
CA PHE A 158 -0.81 -5.89 -6.26
C PHE A 158 -1.28 -5.58 -7.68
N GLU A 159 -0.48 -4.82 -8.44
CA GLU A 159 -0.79 -4.50 -9.82
C GLU A 159 -0.88 -5.76 -10.69
N CYS A 160 0.06 -6.70 -10.54
CA CYS A 160 -0.02 -7.97 -11.24
C CYS A 160 -1.32 -8.71 -10.91
N ALA A 161 -1.66 -8.84 -9.62
CA ALA A 161 -2.86 -9.54 -9.20
C ALA A 161 -4.14 -8.86 -9.72
N GLU A 162 -4.23 -7.54 -9.62
CA GLU A 162 -5.36 -6.77 -10.14
C GLU A 162 -5.53 -6.98 -11.65
N GLN A 163 -4.45 -6.86 -12.42
CA GLN A 163 -4.47 -7.04 -13.87
C GLN A 163 -4.86 -8.47 -14.26
N ALA A 164 -4.30 -9.47 -13.59
CA ALA A 164 -4.63 -10.88 -13.79
C ALA A 164 -6.14 -11.16 -13.57
N CYS A 165 -6.79 -10.36 -12.71
CA CYS A 165 -8.18 -10.56 -12.29
C CYS A 165 -9.16 -9.50 -12.82
N THR A 166 -8.75 -8.67 -13.80
CA THR A 166 -9.59 -7.60 -14.38
C THR A 166 -10.89 -8.11 -15.01
N THR A 167 -10.93 -9.37 -15.45
CA THR A 167 -12.11 -10.00 -16.05
C THR A 167 -13.12 -10.50 -15.01
N CYS A 168 -12.75 -10.57 -13.74
CA CYS A 168 -13.61 -11.05 -12.66
C CYS A 168 -14.52 -9.93 -12.15
N GLN A 169 -15.79 -9.94 -12.59
CA GLN A 169 -16.77 -8.90 -12.24
C GLN A 169 -17.35 -9.08 -10.83
N ASP A 170 -17.54 -10.32 -10.38
CA ASP A 170 -18.07 -10.59 -9.04
C ASP A 170 -17.00 -10.36 -7.96
N PRO A 171 -17.28 -9.58 -6.91
CA PRO A 171 -16.31 -9.29 -5.85
C PRO A 171 -15.78 -10.53 -5.12
N ALA A 172 -16.61 -11.54 -4.88
CA ALA A 172 -16.17 -12.75 -4.19
C ALA A 172 -15.24 -13.57 -5.08
N GLN A 173 -15.59 -13.73 -6.37
CA GLN A 173 -14.73 -14.37 -7.35
C GLN A 173 -13.42 -13.61 -7.56
N ARG A 174 -13.46 -12.26 -7.54
CA ARG A 174 -12.26 -11.43 -7.68
C ARG A 174 -11.28 -11.67 -6.52
N ASN A 175 -11.75 -11.75 -5.28
CA ASN A 175 -10.89 -12.05 -4.13
C ASN A 175 -10.22 -13.43 -4.26
N SER A 176 -10.97 -14.46 -4.68
CA SER A 176 -10.39 -15.78 -4.96
C SER A 176 -9.38 -15.75 -6.11
N CYS A 177 -9.67 -14.98 -7.17
CA CYS A 177 -8.75 -14.79 -8.27
C CYS A 177 -7.45 -14.13 -7.83
N LEU A 178 -7.49 -13.08 -6.99
CA LEU A 178 -6.29 -12.39 -6.50
C LEU A 178 -5.38 -13.37 -5.73
N GLN A 179 -5.95 -14.21 -4.87
CA GLN A 179 -5.21 -15.25 -4.16
C GLN A 179 -4.62 -16.31 -5.10
N ALA A 180 -5.36 -16.71 -6.14
CA ALA A 180 -4.88 -17.65 -7.14
C ALA A 180 -3.78 -17.03 -8.02
N ALA A 181 -3.84 -15.72 -8.31
CA ALA A 181 -2.83 -15.02 -9.09
C ALA A 181 -1.48 -15.03 -8.37
N ASP A 182 -1.46 -14.82 -7.05
CA ASP A 182 -0.25 -14.82 -6.21
C ASP A 182 0.54 -16.14 -6.23
N THR A 183 -0.11 -17.26 -6.55
CA THR A 183 0.52 -18.58 -6.65
C THR A 183 0.70 -19.06 -8.10
N SER A 184 0.24 -18.28 -9.08
CA SER A 184 0.31 -18.61 -10.50
C SER A 184 0.93 -17.46 -11.32
N ALA A 185 0.11 -16.67 -12.03
CA ALA A 185 0.54 -15.61 -12.95
C ALA A 185 1.44 -14.55 -12.30
N CYS A 186 1.33 -14.34 -10.98
CA CYS A 186 2.04 -13.32 -10.22
C CYS A 186 3.02 -13.89 -9.18
N ALA A 187 3.37 -15.18 -9.27
CA ALA A 187 4.21 -15.85 -8.28
C ALA A 187 5.58 -15.18 -8.09
N ALA A 188 6.20 -14.69 -9.15
CA ALA A 188 7.50 -14.00 -9.08
C ALA A 188 7.42 -12.67 -8.32
N GLN A 189 6.38 -11.87 -8.59
CA GLN A 189 6.12 -10.60 -7.89
C GLN A 189 5.76 -10.84 -6.43
N ASN A 190 4.95 -11.86 -6.15
CA ASN A 190 4.62 -12.26 -4.80
C ASN A 190 5.88 -12.67 -4.01
N GLN A 191 6.77 -13.45 -4.60
CA GLN A 191 8.06 -13.79 -3.98
C GLN A 191 8.92 -12.55 -3.74
N ALA A 192 8.98 -11.61 -4.69
CA ALA A 192 9.73 -10.37 -4.53
C ALA A 192 9.16 -9.50 -3.38
N ALA A 193 7.84 -9.49 -3.20
CA ALA A 193 7.16 -8.74 -2.16
C ALA A 193 7.30 -9.35 -0.75
N ALA A 194 7.90 -10.53 -0.59
CA ALA A 194 8.05 -11.20 0.70
C ALA A 194 8.79 -10.37 1.76
N CYS A 195 9.59 -9.39 1.36
CA CYS A 195 10.26 -8.48 2.30
C CYS A 195 9.30 -7.50 3.00
N ALA A 196 8.05 -7.35 2.51
CA ALA A 196 7.00 -6.56 3.15
C ALA A 196 6.34 -7.28 4.33
N THR A 197 6.37 -8.62 4.36
CA THR A 197 5.64 -9.46 5.33
C THR A 197 5.83 -9.04 6.80
N PRO A 198 7.04 -8.70 7.29
CA PRO A 198 7.23 -8.34 8.70
C PRO A 198 6.51 -7.06 9.16
N VAL A 199 6.14 -6.18 8.21
CA VAL A 199 5.53 -4.87 8.51
C VAL A 199 4.14 -4.70 7.90
N LEU A 200 3.72 -5.59 6.99
CA LEU A 200 2.46 -5.45 6.26
C LEU A 200 1.25 -5.37 7.19
N ASP A 201 1.19 -6.22 8.22
CA ASP A 201 0.10 -6.22 9.21
C ASP A 201 -0.03 -4.87 9.95
N GLN A 202 1.08 -4.14 10.12
CA GLN A 202 1.06 -2.80 10.70
C GLN A 202 0.49 -1.76 9.73
N CYS A 203 0.53 -2.00 8.42
CA CYS A 203 -0.02 -1.09 7.40
C CYS A 203 -1.51 -1.34 7.14
N ILE A 204 -1.94 -2.61 7.20
CA ILE A 204 -3.33 -3.02 6.95
C ILE A 204 -4.13 -3.26 8.23
N GLN A 205 -3.68 -2.72 9.37
CA GLN A 205 -4.38 -2.86 10.64
C GLN A 205 -5.77 -2.20 10.58
N GLY A 206 -6.81 -2.98 10.84
CA GLY A 206 -8.20 -2.50 10.86
C GLY A 206 -9.20 -3.57 10.44
N ALA A 207 -10.47 -3.43 10.83
CA ALA A 207 -11.54 -4.33 10.39
C ALA A 207 -12.21 -3.83 9.11
N THR A 208 -12.16 -2.52 8.87
CA THR A 208 -12.78 -1.84 7.73
C THR A 208 -11.73 -1.04 6.94
N GLN A 209 -12.06 -0.68 5.70
CA GLN A 209 -11.21 0.18 4.89
C GLN A 209 -11.00 1.57 5.54
N VAL A 210 -11.96 2.05 6.34
CA VAL A 210 -11.86 3.29 7.12
C VAL A 210 -10.80 3.16 8.21
N ASP A 211 -10.77 2.01 8.91
CA ASP A 211 -9.77 1.74 9.94
C ASP A 211 -8.36 1.68 9.33
N VAL A 212 -8.22 1.00 8.19
CA VAL A 212 -6.96 0.93 7.44
C VAL A 212 -6.52 2.33 7.00
N ALA A 213 -7.43 3.14 6.45
CA ALA A 213 -7.13 4.52 6.06
C ALA A 213 -6.65 5.36 7.25
N PHE A 214 -7.33 5.25 8.41
CA PHE A 214 -6.91 5.94 9.63
C PHE A 214 -5.54 5.47 10.13
N ASN A 215 -5.29 4.17 10.10
CA ASN A 215 -4.01 3.60 10.48
C ASN A 215 -2.89 4.08 9.55
N LEU A 216 -3.10 4.13 8.23
CA LEU A 216 -2.11 4.66 7.28
C LEU A 216 -1.82 6.14 7.55
N VAL A 217 -2.84 6.97 7.75
CA VAL A 217 -2.63 8.39 8.10
C VAL A 217 -1.85 8.51 9.41
N LYS A 218 -2.13 7.65 10.40
CA LYS A 218 -1.36 7.61 11.65
C LYS A 218 0.09 7.23 11.42
N VAL A 219 0.39 6.19 10.63
CA VAL A 219 1.76 5.77 10.33
C VAL A 219 2.54 6.85 9.59
N PHE A 220 1.92 7.48 8.59
CA PHE A 220 2.56 8.51 7.78
C PHE A 220 2.74 9.84 8.51
N CYS A 221 1.73 10.26 9.27
CA CYS A 221 1.57 11.65 9.71
C CYS A 221 1.30 11.83 11.20
N GLY A 222 0.90 10.76 11.88
CA GLY A 222 0.43 10.81 13.27
C GLY A 222 1.55 10.90 14.31
N PRO A 223 1.18 11.00 15.59
CA PRO A 223 2.12 10.92 16.72
C PRO A 223 2.76 9.53 16.85
#